data_AF-A0A956LF83-F1
#
_entry.id   AF-A0A956LF83-F1
#
_cell.length_a   1.000
_cell.length_b   1.000
_cell.length_c   1.000
_cell.angle_alpha   90.00
_cell.angle_beta   90.00
_cell.angle_gamma   90.00
#
_symmetry.space_group_name_H-M   'P 1'
#
loop_
_entity.id
_entity.type
_entity.pdbx_description
1 polymer ?
#
loop_
_entity_poly.entity_id
_entity_poly.type
_entity_poly.pdbx_seq_one_letter_code
_entity_poly.pdbx_strand_id
1 'polypeptide(L)'
;MALTPEQEWTIVACGLIAHADGQLTEGECDPVLAAIDERLPPSERARWTALLVDRAALERHFQSLPPPLPLFHEELLERAWSIALAGDAGGAELAALERVAHHIGADPGELAEWRASWTRRAGELAEQKALFAALLIHADGTIDPPEAAQYRALVQRMPLADERKTALLRLLDAPPSIDHVGARLAALPRERRIEVLRAVAPLVAASEHAEIGRQFFLELASYAAAPEGLAERLLDEQAARAAS
;
A
#
# COMPACT_ATOMS: atom_id res chain seq x y z
N MET A 1 13.63 10.35 -18.18
CA MET A 1 12.42 10.40 -19.01
C MET A 1 11.54 11.49 -18.43
N ALA A 2 10.87 12.28 -19.26
CA ALA A 2 9.90 13.26 -18.74
C ALA A 2 8.63 12.53 -18.32
N LEU A 3 8.06 12.92 -17.17
CA LEU A 3 6.77 12.41 -16.71
C LEU A 3 5.67 12.81 -17.67
N THR A 4 4.64 11.98 -17.80
CA THR A 4 3.39 12.42 -18.42
C THR A 4 2.65 13.39 -17.50
N PRO A 5 1.75 14.25 -18.03
CA PRO A 5 0.95 15.15 -17.20
C PRO A 5 0.16 14.42 -16.10
N GLU A 6 -0.33 13.20 -16.37
CA GLU A 6 -1.06 12.38 -15.41
C GLU A 6 -0.19 11.91 -14.25
N GLN A 7 1.06 11.53 -14.54
CA GLN A 7 2.02 11.11 -13.52
C GLN A 7 2.47 12.29 -12.65
N GLU A 8 2.71 13.44 -13.27
CA GLU A 8 3.03 14.68 -12.57
C GLU A 8 1.91 15.06 -11.59
N TRP A 9 0.67 15.07 -12.09
CA TRP A 9 -0.53 15.28 -11.29
C TRP A 9 -0.67 14.28 -10.14
N THR A 10 -0.39 13.01 -10.39
CA THR A 10 -0.45 11.96 -9.36
C THR A 10 0.55 12.21 -8.25
N ILE A 11 1.82 12.51 -8.57
CA ILE A 11 2.86 12.82 -7.57
C ILE A 11 2.46 14.06 -6.76
N VAL A 12 1.99 15.10 -7.43
CA VAL A 12 1.60 16.35 -6.75
C VAL A 12 0.41 16.12 -5.82
N ALA A 13 -0.65 15.48 -6.29
CA ALA A 13 -1.83 15.20 -5.46
C ALA A 13 -1.44 14.33 -4.25
N CYS A 14 -0.69 13.25 -4.46
CA CYS A 14 -0.19 12.39 -3.39
C CYS A 14 0.69 13.15 -2.39
N GLY A 15 1.59 14.02 -2.88
CA GLY A 15 2.44 14.85 -2.03
C GLY A 15 1.67 15.85 -1.19
N LEU A 16 0.60 16.45 -1.73
CA LEU A 16 -0.26 17.37 -0.98
C LEU A 16 -1.02 16.68 0.15
N ILE A 17 -1.47 15.44 -0.09
CA ILE A 17 -2.05 14.60 0.95
C ILE A 17 -1.00 14.25 2.01
N ALA A 18 0.20 13.86 1.59
CA ALA A 18 1.28 13.53 2.51
C ALA A 18 1.71 14.73 3.38
N HIS A 19 1.52 15.96 2.90
CA HIS A 19 1.75 17.21 3.65
C HIS A 19 0.62 17.65 4.57
N ALA A 20 -0.46 16.89 4.68
CA ALA A 20 -1.68 17.32 5.37
C ALA A 20 -1.44 17.72 6.84
N ASP A 21 -0.58 16.99 7.55
CA ASP A 21 -0.17 17.27 8.94
C ASP A 21 0.91 18.35 9.06
N GLY A 22 1.45 18.79 7.93
CA GLY A 22 2.41 19.89 7.82
C GLY A 22 3.87 19.50 7.81
N GLN A 23 4.22 18.21 7.80
CA GLN A 23 5.60 17.76 7.65
C GLN A 23 5.69 16.60 6.66
N LEU A 24 6.73 16.61 5.83
CA LEU A 24 7.08 15.46 4.98
C LEU A 24 8.59 15.31 4.98
N THR A 25 9.06 14.16 5.44
CA THR A 25 10.48 13.79 5.45
C THR A 25 10.87 13.08 4.16
N GLU A 26 12.17 13.02 3.87
CA GLU A 26 12.68 12.33 2.66
C GLU A 26 12.25 10.86 2.59
N GLY A 27 12.10 10.19 3.74
CA GLY A 27 11.65 8.79 3.81
C GLY A 27 10.16 8.60 3.45
N GLU A 28 9.34 9.64 3.61
CA GLU A 28 7.91 9.62 3.30
C GLU A 28 7.63 10.00 1.83
N CYS A 29 8.64 10.47 1.10
CA CYS A 29 8.55 10.71 -0.33
C CYS A 29 8.48 9.40 -1.15
N ASP A 30 9.03 8.30 -0.63
CA ASP A 30 9.12 7.04 -1.36
C ASP A 30 7.74 6.45 -1.72
N PRO A 31 6.76 6.37 -0.79
CA PRO A 31 5.38 6.00 -1.12
C PRO A 31 4.74 6.91 -2.18
N VAL A 32 4.97 8.22 -2.10
CA VAL A 32 4.43 9.22 -3.05
C VAL A 32 4.98 8.97 -4.46
N LEU A 33 6.29 8.75 -4.58
CA LEU A 33 6.93 8.49 -5.87
C LEU A 33 6.58 7.09 -6.43
N ALA A 34 6.27 6.13 -5.56
CA ALA A 34 5.82 4.81 -5.99
C ALA A 34 4.39 4.84 -6.58
N ALA A 35 3.60 5.90 -6.33
CA ALA A 35 2.21 5.98 -6.76
C ALA A 35 2.01 6.01 -8.29
N ILE A 36 3.02 6.41 -9.07
CA ILE A 36 2.94 6.47 -10.54
C ILE A 36 3.26 5.13 -11.24
N ASP A 37 3.42 4.04 -10.47
CA ASP A 37 3.70 2.67 -10.94
C ASP A 37 4.89 2.59 -11.93
N GLU A 38 5.81 3.55 -11.87
CA GLU A 38 6.96 3.67 -12.76
C GLU A 38 8.27 3.93 -12.00
N ARG A 39 9.36 3.32 -12.48
CA ARG A 39 10.70 3.54 -11.92
C ARG A 39 11.32 4.80 -12.49
N LEU A 40 11.38 5.84 -11.66
CA LEU A 40 12.08 7.07 -11.99
C LEU A 40 13.60 6.88 -12.02
N PRO A 41 14.31 7.48 -12.99
CA PRO A 41 15.76 7.62 -12.94
C PRO A 41 16.21 8.35 -11.66
N PRO A 42 17.41 8.06 -11.10
CA PRO A 42 17.86 8.66 -9.84
C PRO A 42 17.83 10.20 -9.82
N SER A 43 18.16 10.86 -10.93
CA SER A 43 18.14 12.32 -11.04
C SER A 43 16.73 12.91 -10.98
N GLU A 44 15.76 12.25 -11.61
CA GLU A 44 14.34 12.63 -11.56
C GLU A 44 13.78 12.41 -10.16
N ARG A 45 14.11 11.26 -9.56
CA ARG A 45 13.73 10.94 -8.19
C ARG A 45 14.22 12.01 -7.22
N ALA A 46 15.52 12.37 -7.26
CA ALA A 46 16.08 13.40 -6.40
C ALA A 46 15.40 14.78 -6.59
N ARG A 47 15.10 15.16 -7.85
CA ARG A 47 14.37 16.39 -8.15
C ARG A 47 12.98 16.40 -7.52
N TRP A 48 12.23 15.32 -7.68
CA TRP A 48 10.89 15.20 -7.12
C TRP A 48 10.91 15.12 -5.60
N THR A 49 11.84 14.38 -4.99
CA THR A 49 12.03 14.37 -3.54
C THR A 49 12.28 15.79 -3.00
N ALA A 50 13.14 16.57 -3.65
CA ALA A 50 13.42 17.96 -3.24
C ALA A 50 12.19 18.87 -3.35
N LEU A 51 11.36 18.70 -4.39
CA LEU A 51 10.10 19.42 -4.52
C LEU A 51 9.08 18.99 -3.46
N LEU A 52 8.97 17.69 -3.22
CA LEU A 52 8.03 17.11 -2.27
C LEU A 52 8.32 17.57 -0.85
N VAL A 53 9.57 17.66 -0.40
CA VAL A 53 9.88 18.13 0.97
C VAL A 53 9.62 19.64 1.17
N ASP A 54 9.61 20.44 0.09
CA ASP A 54 9.27 21.87 0.14
C ASP A 54 7.79 22.10 -0.17
N ARG A 55 6.98 22.15 0.90
CA ARG A 55 5.53 22.42 0.81
C ARG A 55 5.20 23.66 -0.02
N ALA A 56 5.94 24.75 0.14
CA ALA A 56 5.64 26.00 -0.57
C ALA A 56 5.97 25.90 -2.06
N ALA A 57 6.99 25.14 -2.43
CA ALA A 57 7.29 24.83 -3.83
C ALA A 57 6.24 23.88 -4.43
N LEU A 58 5.85 22.84 -3.70
CA LEU A 58 4.81 21.90 -4.13
C LEU A 58 3.48 22.60 -4.39
N GLU A 59 3.07 23.52 -3.51
CA GLU A 59 1.83 24.27 -3.69
C GLU A 59 1.85 25.23 -4.89
N ARG A 60 2.98 25.90 -5.12
CA ARG A 60 3.15 26.72 -6.33
C ARG A 60 3.08 25.87 -7.57
N HIS A 61 3.65 24.67 -7.52
CA HIS A 61 3.62 23.74 -8.64
C HIS A 61 2.20 23.24 -8.92
N PHE A 62 1.47 22.81 -7.88
CA PHE A 62 0.05 22.44 -7.97
C PHE A 62 -0.80 23.52 -8.64
N GLN A 63 -0.66 24.79 -8.22
CA GLN A 63 -1.40 25.91 -8.79
C GLN A 63 -1.06 26.21 -10.26
N SER A 64 0.12 25.76 -10.72
CA SER A 64 0.59 26.00 -12.09
C SER A 64 0.20 24.91 -13.08
N LEU A 65 -0.25 23.75 -12.59
CA LEU A 65 -0.56 22.62 -13.44
C LEU A 65 -1.85 22.87 -14.24
N PRO A 66 -1.87 22.57 -15.55
CA PRO A 66 -3.10 22.57 -16.32
C PRO A 66 -4.02 21.44 -15.80
N PRO A 67 -5.36 21.63 -15.80
CA PRO A 67 -6.27 20.60 -15.29
C PRO A 67 -6.10 19.28 -16.06
N PRO A 68 -6.11 18.11 -15.36
CA PRO A 68 -5.98 16.82 -16.01
C PRO A 68 -7.27 16.48 -16.77
N LEU A 69 -7.17 15.57 -17.74
CA LEU A 69 -8.35 15.09 -18.47
C LEU A 69 -9.36 14.45 -17.50
N PRO A 70 -10.67 14.72 -17.63
CA PRO A 70 -11.70 14.20 -16.73
C PRO A 70 -11.69 12.68 -16.52
N LEU A 71 -11.30 11.93 -17.55
CA LEU A 71 -11.25 10.46 -17.48
C LEU A 71 -10.23 9.92 -16.46
N PHE A 72 -9.26 10.74 -16.02
CA PHE A 72 -8.25 10.36 -15.04
C PHE A 72 -8.54 10.85 -13.61
N HIS A 73 -9.63 11.61 -13.40
CA HIS A 73 -9.92 12.22 -12.10
C HIS A 73 -10.09 11.17 -11.01
N GLU A 74 -10.91 10.14 -11.26
CA GLU A 74 -11.16 9.09 -10.28
C GLU A 74 -9.87 8.35 -9.90
N GLU A 75 -9.09 7.90 -10.89
CA GLU A 75 -7.85 7.15 -10.65
C GLU A 75 -6.79 7.99 -9.92
N LEU A 76 -6.65 9.26 -10.28
CA LEU A 76 -5.76 10.20 -9.59
C LEU A 76 -6.15 10.39 -8.13
N LEU A 77 -7.44 10.62 -7.88
CA LEU A 77 -7.96 10.87 -6.54
C LEU A 77 -7.91 9.59 -5.69
N GLU A 78 -8.11 8.41 -6.30
CA GLU A 78 -7.94 7.12 -5.63
C GLU A 78 -6.49 6.93 -5.16
N ARG A 79 -5.51 7.20 -6.03
CA ARG A 79 -4.09 7.13 -5.67
C ARG A 79 -3.75 8.09 -4.55
N ALA A 80 -4.20 9.34 -4.64
CA ALA A 80 -3.98 10.34 -3.58
C ALA A 80 -4.60 9.90 -2.24
N TRP A 81 -5.83 9.37 -2.27
CA TRP A 81 -6.49 8.85 -1.08
C TRP A 81 -5.78 7.62 -0.50
N SER A 82 -5.15 6.79 -1.32
CA SER A 82 -4.36 5.65 -0.83
C SER A 82 -3.19 6.07 0.06
N ILE A 83 -2.60 7.26 -0.18
CA ILE A 83 -1.57 7.83 0.69
C ILE A 83 -2.16 8.25 2.03
N ALA A 84 -3.34 8.90 2.03
CA ALA A 84 -4.05 9.25 3.25
C ALA A 84 -4.33 8.00 4.10
N LEU A 85 -4.80 6.93 3.45
CA LEU A 85 -5.09 5.65 4.09
C LEU A 85 -3.85 4.95 4.67
N ALA A 86 -2.66 5.18 4.11
CA ALA A 86 -1.41 4.68 4.69
C ALA A 86 -0.99 5.42 5.97
N GLY A 87 -1.49 6.64 6.17
CA GLY A 87 -1.40 7.41 7.41
C GLY A 87 -2.66 7.29 8.25
N ASP A 88 -3.12 8.42 8.81
CA ASP A 88 -4.28 8.45 9.71
C ASP A 88 -5.61 8.70 8.98
N ALA A 89 -5.56 9.10 7.70
CA ALA A 89 -6.73 9.49 6.89
C ALA A 89 -7.66 10.48 7.61
N GLY A 90 -7.06 11.45 8.31
CA GLY A 90 -7.75 12.42 9.15
C GLY A 90 -8.43 13.55 8.38
N GLY A 91 -8.90 14.54 9.14
CA GLY A 91 -9.58 15.71 8.59
C GLY A 91 -8.69 16.57 7.69
N ALA A 92 -7.37 16.56 7.93
CA ALA A 92 -6.42 17.34 7.14
C ALA A 92 -6.21 16.73 5.74
N GLU A 93 -6.05 15.41 5.68
CA GLU A 93 -5.91 14.64 4.45
C GLU A 93 -7.18 14.72 3.61
N LEU A 94 -8.35 14.64 4.26
CA LEU A 94 -9.63 14.84 3.59
C LEU A 94 -9.73 16.25 3.00
N ALA A 95 -9.39 17.29 3.76
CA ALA A 95 -9.42 18.66 3.25
C ALA A 95 -8.45 18.87 2.08
N ALA A 96 -7.28 18.22 2.12
CA ALA A 96 -6.32 18.24 1.03
C ALA A 96 -6.88 17.54 -0.23
N LEU A 97 -7.54 16.39 -0.08
CA LEU A 97 -8.19 15.66 -1.18
C LEU A 97 -9.32 16.47 -1.79
N GLU A 98 -10.20 17.04 -0.98
CA GLU A 98 -11.32 17.88 -1.42
C GLU A 98 -10.82 19.11 -2.18
N ARG A 99 -9.70 19.70 -1.75
CA ARG A 99 -9.07 20.82 -2.45
C ARG A 99 -8.53 20.41 -3.81
N VAL A 100 -7.87 19.25 -3.92
CA VAL A 100 -7.40 18.72 -5.21
C VAL A 100 -8.59 18.44 -6.14
N ALA A 101 -9.61 17.75 -5.64
CA ALA A 101 -10.83 17.43 -6.38
C ALA A 101 -11.54 18.69 -6.89
N HIS A 102 -11.69 19.71 -6.04
CA HIS A 102 -12.26 21.00 -6.42
C HIS A 102 -11.44 21.68 -7.53
N HIS A 103 -10.11 21.65 -7.42
CA HIS A 103 -9.23 22.29 -8.40
C HIS A 103 -9.31 21.64 -9.79
N ILE A 104 -9.45 20.32 -9.85
CA ILE A 104 -9.59 19.59 -11.13
C ILE A 104 -11.03 19.59 -11.65
N GLY A 105 -12.00 20.08 -10.86
CA GLY A 105 -13.41 20.19 -11.24
C GLY A 105 -14.24 18.93 -11.01
N ALA A 106 -13.82 18.03 -10.11
CA ALA A 106 -14.59 16.85 -9.73
C ALA A 106 -15.78 17.21 -8.82
N ASP A 107 -16.89 16.47 -8.95
CA ASP A 107 -18.08 16.71 -8.13
C ASP A 107 -17.87 16.26 -6.67
N PRO A 108 -18.23 17.07 -5.66
CA PRO A 108 -18.08 16.69 -4.25
C PRO A 108 -18.92 15.49 -3.82
N GLY A 109 -20.09 15.29 -4.43
CA GLY A 109 -20.96 14.14 -4.18
C GLY A 109 -20.32 12.85 -4.70
N GLU A 110 -19.85 12.86 -5.95
CA GLU A 110 -19.10 11.75 -6.54
C GLU A 110 -17.84 11.41 -5.72
N LEU A 111 -17.08 12.44 -5.30
CA LEU A 111 -15.90 12.25 -4.45
C LEU A 111 -16.22 11.49 -3.15
N ALA A 112 -17.33 11.83 -2.49
CA ALA A 112 -17.74 11.19 -1.25
C ALA A 112 -18.09 9.70 -1.47
N GLU A 113 -18.79 9.39 -2.57
CA GLU A 113 -19.14 8.01 -2.95
C GLU A 113 -17.89 7.18 -3.30
N TRP A 114 -17.01 7.75 -4.13
CA TRP A 114 -15.73 7.16 -4.48
C TRP A 114 -14.90 6.86 -3.24
N ARG A 115 -14.70 7.84 -2.36
CA ARG A 115 -13.94 7.69 -1.12
C ARG A 115 -14.49 6.58 -0.23
N ALA A 116 -15.80 6.50 -0.07
CA ALA A 116 -16.43 5.42 0.70
C ALA A 116 -16.15 4.05 0.07
N SER A 117 -16.24 3.94 -1.25
CA SER A 117 -15.92 2.71 -1.99
C SER A 117 -14.44 2.32 -1.84
N TRP A 118 -13.52 3.26 -2.03
CA TRP A 118 -12.07 3.04 -1.93
C TRP A 118 -11.66 2.62 -0.53
N THR A 119 -12.16 3.30 0.50
CA THR A 119 -11.90 2.99 1.91
C THR A 119 -12.37 1.58 2.25
N ARG A 120 -13.58 1.19 1.80
CA ARG A 120 -14.09 -0.18 1.97
C ARG A 120 -13.20 -1.20 1.27
N ARG A 121 -12.84 -0.96 0.00
CA ARG A 121 -11.97 -1.86 -0.80
C ARG A 121 -10.59 -2.03 -0.15
N ALA A 122 -10.01 -0.94 0.38
CA ALA A 122 -8.74 -0.95 1.08
C ALA A 122 -8.83 -1.77 2.39
N GLY A 123 -9.91 -1.58 3.15
CA GLY A 123 -10.16 -2.36 4.37
C GLY A 123 -10.32 -3.86 4.11
N GLU A 124 -11.13 -4.24 3.11
CA GLU A 124 -11.28 -5.64 2.69
C GLU A 124 -9.95 -6.29 2.31
N LEU A 125 -9.10 -5.57 1.57
CA LEU A 125 -7.79 -6.04 1.17
C LEU A 125 -6.81 -6.13 2.35
N ALA A 126 -6.86 -5.17 3.27
CA ALA A 126 -6.06 -5.19 4.48
C ALA A 126 -6.39 -6.42 5.35
N GLU A 127 -7.68 -6.71 5.55
CA GLU A 127 -8.10 -7.92 6.27
C GLU A 127 -7.60 -9.20 5.61
N GLN A 128 -7.63 -9.28 4.28
CA GLN A 128 -7.07 -10.41 3.55
C GLN A 128 -5.57 -10.53 3.79
N LYS A 129 -4.81 -9.43 3.62
CA LYS A 129 -3.36 -9.38 3.90
C LYS A 129 -3.05 -9.91 5.31
N ALA A 130 -3.81 -9.49 6.32
CA ALA A 130 -3.64 -9.95 7.70
C ALA A 130 -3.98 -11.45 7.87
N LEU A 131 -5.06 -11.93 7.27
CA LEU A 131 -5.43 -13.34 7.36
C LEU A 131 -4.37 -14.26 6.74
N PHE A 132 -3.85 -13.91 5.56
CA PHE A 132 -2.80 -14.68 4.91
C PHE A 132 -1.47 -14.61 5.68
N ALA A 133 -1.14 -13.43 6.21
CA ALA A 133 0.02 -13.25 7.07
C ALA A 133 -0.06 -14.11 8.34
N ALA A 134 -1.23 -14.14 9.00
CA ALA A 134 -1.44 -14.97 10.18
C ALA A 134 -1.26 -16.46 9.87
N LEU A 135 -1.77 -16.95 8.75
CA LEU A 135 -1.58 -18.36 8.38
C LEU A 135 -0.13 -18.71 8.11
N LEU A 136 0.60 -17.79 7.47
CA LEU A 136 2.00 -17.99 7.16
C LEU A 136 2.85 -18.11 8.43
N ILE A 137 2.67 -17.22 9.42
CA ILE A 137 3.43 -17.26 10.68
C ILE A 137 3.01 -18.43 11.60
N HIS A 138 1.86 -19.07 11.34
CA HIS A 138 1.42 -20.26 12.07
C HIS A 138 1.77 -21.57 11.33
N ALA A 139 2.40 -21.49 10.15
CA ALA A 139 2.57 -22.64 9.25
C ALA A 139 3.46 -23.76 9.83
N ASP A 140 4.45 -23.41 10.65
CA ASP A 140 5.35 -24.35 11.32
C ASP A 140 4.85 -24.78 12.73
N GLY A 141 3.74 -24.20 13.20
CA GLY A 141 3.14 -24.48 14.49
C GLY A 141 3.73 -23.70 15.67
N THR A 142 4.72 -22.82 15.46
CA THR A 142 5.36 -22.01 16.50
C THR A 142 5.67 -20.61 16.00
N ILE A 143 5.06 -19.59 16.62
CA ILE A 143 5.35 -18.19 16.26
C ILE A 143 6.57 -17.71 17.05
N ASP A 144 7.62 -17.30 16.34
CA ASP A 144 8.79 -16.69 16.97
C ASP A 144 8.58 -15.17 17.24
N PRO A 145 9.34 -14.55 18.18
CA PRO A 145 9.20 -13.12 18.46
C PRO A 145 9.40 -12.20 17.24
N PRO A 146 10.37 -12.45 16.34
CA PRO A 146 10.51 -11.71 15.08
C PRO A 146 9.26 -11.75 14.18
N GLU A 147 8.68 -12.91 13.92
CA GLU A 147 7.46 -13.10 13.12
C GLU A 147 6.28 -12.35 13.74
N ALA A 148 6.09 -12.49 15.05
CA ALA A 148 5.04 -11.77 15.77
C ALA A 148 5.24 -10.25 15.68
N ALA A 149 6.47 -9.76 15.76
CA ALA A 149 6.77 -8.33 15.61
C ALA A 149 6.47 -7.84 14.19
N GLN A 150 6.84 -8.60 13.16
CA GLN A 150 6.55 -8.24 11.77
C GLN A 150 5.05 -8.29 11.45
N TYR A 151 4.32 -9.27 11.97
CA TYR A 151 2.86 -9.34 11.84
C TYR A 151 2.19 -8.12 12.48
N ARG A 152 2.59 -7.75 13.71
CA ARG A 152 2.10 -6.53 14.36
C ARG A 152 2.41 -5.30 13.51
N ALA A 153 3.64 -5.16 13.03
CA ALA A 153 4.04 -4.04 12.17
C ALA A 153 3.24 -3.99 10.85
N LEU A 154 2.88 -5.15 10.28
CA LEU A 154 2.00 -5.23 9.12
C LEU A 154 0.60 -4.72 9.45
N VAL A 155 -0.04 -5.22 10.51
CA VAL A 155 -1.40 -4.82 10.91
C VAL A 155 -1.47 -3.34 11.29
N GLN A 156 -0.45 -2.82 11.97
CA GLN A 156 -0.44 -1.41 12.40
C GLN A 156 -0.43 -0.43 11.22
N ARG A 157 0.22 -0.80 10.11
CA ARG A 157 0.26 -0.01 8.87
C ARG A 157 -1.00 -0.13 8.00
N MET A 158 -1.98 -0.93 8.42
CA MET A 158 -3.19 -1.12 7.62
C MET A 158 -4.16 0.07 7.75
N PRO A 159 -4.88 0.42 6.67
CA PRO A 159 -5.88 1.48 6.65
C PRO A 159 -7.19 1.03 7.31
N LEU A 160 -7.14 0.71 8.60
CA LEU A 160 -8.24 0.12 9.37
C LEU A 160 -8.43 0.88 10.68
N ALA A 161 -9.67 0.93 11.17
CA ALA A 161 -9.97 1.44 12.51
C ALA A 161 -9.26 0.60 13.60
N ASP A 162 -8.93 1.22 14.73
CA ASP A 162 -8.18 0.60 15.83
C ASP A 162 -8.89 -0.64 16.40
N GLU A 163 -10.22 -0.64 16.45
CA GLU A 163 -10.99 -1.81 16.89
C GLU A 163 -10.78 -2.99 15.94
N ARG A 164 -10.67 -2.71 14.64
CA ARG A 164 -10.45 -3.73 13.62
C ARG A 164 -9.00 -4.22 13.62
N LYS A 165 -8.03 -3.32 13.77
CA LYS A 165 -6.62 -3.68 13.99
C LYS A 165 -6.48 -4.59 15.23
N THR A 166 -7.12 -4.22 16.34
CA THR A 166 -7.14 -5.02 17.57
C THR A 166 -7.73 -6.42 17.34
N ALA A 167 -8.82 -6.53 16.56
CA ALA A 167 -9.39 -7.83 16.21
C ALA A 167 -8.43 -8.69 15.37
N LEU A 168 -7.70 -8.09 14.42
CA LEU A 168 -6.71 -8.79 13.59
C LEU A 168 -5.47 -9.21 14.39
N LEU A 169 -5.07 -8.43 15.39
CA LEU A 169 -3.94 -8.77 16.27
C LEU A 169 -4.20 -10.04 17.09
N ARG A 170 -5.46 -10.36 17.39
CA ARG A 170 -5.84 -11.62 18.08
C ARG A 170 -5.58 -12.88 17.24
N LEU A 171 -5.33 -12.74 15.94
CA LEU A 171 -4.94 -13.87 15.09
C LEU A 171 -3.55 -14.41 15.42
N LEU A 172 -2.74 -13.68 16.19
CA LEU A 172 -1.51 -14.22 16.78
C LEU A 172 -1.82 -15.36 17.75
N ASP A 173 -2.90 -15.27 18.52
CA ASP A 173 -3.24 -16.26 19.54
C ASP A 173 -4.07 -17.42 18.95
N ALA A 174 -4.87 -17.14 17.92
CA ALA A 174 -5.76 -18.11 17.28
C ALA A 174 -5.73 -17.94 15.75
N PRO A 175 -5.05 -18.84 15.01
CA PRO A 175 -5.00 -18.74 13.56
C PRO A 175 -6.38 -18.95 12.94
N PRO A 176 -6.66 -18.32 11.79
CA PRO A 176 -7.86 -18.66 11.03
C PRO A 176 -7.73 -20.08 10.47
N SER A 177 -8.86 -20.72 10.16
CA SER A 177 -8.82 -22.02 9.48
C SER A 177 -8.24 -21.89 8.08
N ILE A 178 -7.37 -22.84 7.69
CA ILE A 178 -6.80 -22.97 6.34
C ILE A 178 -7.90 -23.31 5.33
N ASP A 179 -8.95 -24.03 5.76
CA ASP A 179 -10.09 -24.34 4.92
C ASP A 179 -10.68 -23.02 4.41
N HIS A 180 -10.81 -22.90 3.09
CA HIS A 180 -11.31 -21.72 2.35
C HIS A 180 -10.29 -20.62 2.05
N VAL A 181 -9.05 -20.67 2.54
CA VAL A 181 -8.07 -19.58 2.34
C VAL A 181 -7.56 -19.53 0.90
N GLY A 182 -7.15 -20.67 0.34
CA GLY A 182 -6.74 -20.76 -1.06
C GLY A 182 -7.88 -20.35 -2.02
N ALA A 183 -9.12 -20.75 -1.71
CA ALA A 183 -10.30 -20.34 -2.47
C ALA A 183 -10.59 -18.83 -2.35
N ARG A 184 -10.42 -18.25 -1.15
CA ARG A 184 -10.55 -16.81 -0.93
C ARG A 184 -9.48 -16.04 -1.70
N LEU A 185 -8.24 -16.52 -1.74
CA LEU A 185 -7.19 -15.90 -2.55
C LEU A 185 -7.53 -15.98 -4.03
N ALA A 186 -7.89 -17.16 -4.53
CA ALA A 186 -8.22 -17.40 -5.93
C ALA A 186 -9.41 -16.57 -6.42
N ALA A 187 -10.38 -16.29 -5.54
CA ALA A 187 -11.54 -15.46 -5.85
C ALA A 187 -11.21 -13.96 -6.05
N LEU A 188 -10.03 -13.49 -5.63
CA LEU A 188 -9.62 -12.11 -5.82
C LEU A 188 -9.20 -11.83 -7.26
N PRO A 189 -9.39 -10.59 -7.75
CA PRO A 189 -8.72 -10.11 -8.95
C PRO A 189 -7.21 -10.33 -8.89
N ARG A 190 -6.58 -10.60 -10.04
CA ARG A 190 -5.17 -10.96 -10.14
C ARG A 190 -4.24 -9.95 -9.45
N GLU A 191 -4.54 -8.67 -9.62
CA GLU A 191 -3.77 -7.55 -9.08
C GLU A 191 -3.75 -7.62 -7.55
N ARG A 192 -4.91 -7.86 -6.92
CA ARG A 192 -5.03 -8.00 -5.47
C ARG A 192 -4.33 -9.25 -4.94
N ARG A 193 -4.34 -10.36 -5.69
CA ARG A 193 -3.59 -11.56 -5.31
C ARG A 193 -2.10 -11.28 -5.23
N ILE A 194 -1.55 -10.56 -6.19
CA ILE A 194 -0.14 -10.15 -6.20
C ILE A 194 0.17 -9.20 -5.05
N GLU A 195 -0.71 -8.25 -4.75
CA GLU A 195 -0.56 -7.38 -3.59
C GLU A 195 -0.52 -8.13 -2.25
N VAL A 196 -1.37 -9.14 -2.08
CA VAL A 196 -1.34 -10.01 -0.90
C VAL A 196 0.00 -10.71 -0.79
N LEU A 197 0.48 -11.32 -1.88
CA LEU A 197 1.78 -12.02 -1.89
C LEU A 197 2.94 -11.07 -1.53
N ARG A 198 2.95 -9.85 -2.07
CA ARG A 198 3.96 -8.83 -1.73
C ARG A 198 3.92 -8.43 -0.25
N ALA A 199 2.73 -8.33 0.33
CA ALA A 199 2.57 -7.93 1.72
C ALA A 199 3.04 -9.01 2.70
N VAL A 200 2.90 -10.30 2.35
CA VAL A 200 3.25 -11.42 3.23
C VAL A 200 4.68 -11.95 3.01
N ALA A 201 5.30 -11.69 1.86
CA ALA A 201 6.68 -12.13 1.57
C ALA A 201 7.72 -11.76 2.65
N PRO A 202 7.71 -10.55 3.26
CA PRO A 202 8.65 -10.19 4.33
C PRO A 202 8.61 -11.14 5.53
N LEU A 203 7.43 -11.69 5.84
CA LEU A 203 7.23 -12.59 7.00
C LEU A 203 7.97 -13.92 6.81
N VAL A 204 8.14 -14.39 5.57
CA VAL A 204 8.88 -15.63 5.28
C VAL A 204 10.35 -15.50 5.66
N ALA A 205 10.94 -14.32 5.47
CA ALA A 205 12.34 -14.06 5.80
C ALA A 205 12.57 -13.82 7.30
N ALA A 206 11.50 -13.60 8.07
CA ALA A 206 11.55 -13.37 9.51
C ALA A 206 11.72 -14.67 10.31
N SER A 207 11.23 -15.77 9.75
CA SER A 207 11.07 -17.06 10.41
C SER A 207 12.41 -17.77 10.64
N GLU A 208 12.61 -18.31 11.85
CA GLU A 208 13.70 -19.25 12.11
C GLU A 208 13.57 -20.56 11.30
N HIS A 209 12.35 -20.93 10.88
CA HIS A 209 12.05 -22.09 10.02
C HIS A 209 11.71 -21.69 8.58
N ALA A 210 12.55 -20.84 7.99
CA ALA A 210 12.35 -20.25 6.66
C ALA A 210 11.99 -21.26 5.55
N GLU A 211 12.41 -22.53 5.62
CA GLU A 211 12.07 -23.55 4.62
C GLU A 211 10.57 -23.91 4.59
N ILE A 212 9.94 -24.07 5.77
CA ILE A 212 8.51 -24.41 5.88
C ILE A 212 7.66 -23.20 5.44
N GLY A 213 7.99 -22.01 5.95
CA GLY A 213 7.34 -20.76 5.54
C GLY A 213 7.50 -20.50 4.04
N ARG A 214 8.66 -20.81 3.46
CA ARG A 214 8.93 -20.71 2.02
C ARG A 214 8.06 -21.66 1.22
N GLN A 215 7.94 -22.93 1.63
CA GLN A 215 7.08 -23.89 0.94
C GLN A 215 5.62 -23.42 0.96
N PHE A 216 5.12 -23.02 2.13
CA PHE A 216 3.75 -22.52 2.26
C PHE A 216 3.51 -21.27 1.40
N PHE A 217 4.47 -20.34 1.35
CA PHE A 217 4.40 -19.16 0.49
C PHE A 217 4.34 -19.52 -1.00
N LEU A 218 5.10 -20.51 -1.46
CA LEU A 218 5.06 -20.98 -2.84
C LEU A 218 3.74 -21.67 -3.19
N GLU A 219 3.19 -22.46 -2.27
CA GLU A 219 1.86 -23.04 -2.42
C GLU A 219 0.78 -21.95 -2.51
N LEU A 220 0.87 -20.93 -1.65
CA LEU A 220 0.01 -19.75 -1.69
C LEU A 220 0.10 -19.02 -3.04
N ALA A 221 1.32 -18.84 -3.56
CA ALA A 221 1.55 -18.21 -4.85
C ALA A 221 0.99 -19.04 -6.03
N SER A 222 0.97 -20.37 -5.89
CA SER A 222 0.31 -21.27 -6.84
C SER A 222 -1.21 -21.05 -6.85
N TYR A 223 -1.86 -21.03 -5.67
CA TYR A 223 -3.29 -20.70 -5.54
C TYR A 223 -3.62 -19.29 -6.04
N ALA A 224 -2.67 -18.36 -5.92
CA ALA A 224 -2.80 -17.00 -6.44
C ALA A 224 -2.73 -16.91 -7.97
N ALA A 225 -2.38 -18.00 -8.67
CA ALA A 225 -2.00 -18.00 -10.08
C ALA A 225 -0.98 -16.89 -10.39
N ALA A 226 0.02 -16.75 -9.52
CA ALA A 226 1.08 -15.76 -9.69
C ALA A 226 1.90 -16.06 -10.97
N PRO A 227 2.44 -15.03 -11.64
CA PRO A 227 3.40 -15.24 -12.71
C PRO A 227 4.56 -16.13 -12.29
N GLU A 228 5.03 -16.97 -13.21
CA GLU A 228 6.21 -17.81 -13.01
C GLU A 228 7.42 -16.97 -12.54
N GLY A 229 8.12 -17.45 -11.51
CA GLY A 229 9.26 -16.75 -10.92
C GLY A 229 8.95 -15.45 -10.16
N LEU A 230 7.68 -15.01 -10.04
CA LEU A 230 7.37 -13.84 -9.19
C LEU A 230 7.61 -14.15 -7.70
N ALA A 231 7.10 -15.29 -7.23
CA ALA A 231 7.19 -15.68 -5.83
C ALA A 231 8.66 -15.83 -5.39
N GLU A 232 9.47 -16.48 -6.21
CA GLU A 232 10.90 -16.65 -5.96
C GLU A 232 11.63 -15.30 -5.90
N ARG A 233 11.39 -14.40 -6.86
CA ARG A 233 11.98 -13.05 -6.83
C ARG A 233 11.59 -12.26 -5.59
N LEU A 234 10.33 -12.35 -5.13
CA LEU A 234 9.91 -11.66 -3.91
C LEU A 234 10.67 -12.16 -2.69
N LEU A 235 10.91 -13.47 -2.59
CA LEU A 235 11.71 -14.07 -1.52
C LEU A 235 13.19 -13.69 -1.62
N ASP A 236 13.77 -13.72 -2.81
CA ASP A 236 15.16 -13.32 -3.06
C ASP A 236 15.40 -11.85 -2.69
N GLU A 237 14.44 -10.96 -3.00
CA GLU A 237 14.48 -9.56 -2.59
C GLU A 237 14.47 -9.40 -1.07
N GLN A 238 13.73 -10.24 -0.33
CA GLN A 238 13.76 -10.20 1.13
C GLN A 238 15.08 -10.74 1.69
N ALA A 239 15.60 -11.83 1.14
CA ALA A 239 16.89 -12.39 1.55
C ALA A 239 18.03 -11.39 1.34
N ALA A 240 18.02 -10.64 0.22
CA ALA A 240 19.00 -9.60 -0.04
C ALA A 240 18.93 -8.44 0.96
N ARG A 241 17.72 -8.07 1.42
CA ARG A 241 17.51 -7.02 2.45
C ARG A 241 17.91 -7.46 3.85
N ALA A 242 17.77 -8.74 4.18
CA ALA A 242 18.20 -9.27 5.48
C ALA A 242 19.73 -9.38 5.60
N ALA A 243 20.45 -9.47 4.47
CA ALA A 243 21.90 -9.58 4.43
C ALA A 243 22.65 -8.23 4.37
N SER A 244 21.94 -7.12 4.15
CA SER A 244 22.47 -5.75 4.06
C SER A 244 22.33 -4.99 5.37
#